data_AF-A0A957Y8K6-F1
#
_entry.id   AF-A0A957Y8K6-F1
#
_cell.length_a   1.000
_cell.length_b   1.000
_cell.length_c   1.000
_cell.angle_alpha   90.00
_cell.angle_beta   90.00
_cell.angle_gamma   90.00
#
_symmetry.space_group_name_H-M   'P 1'
#
loop_
_entity.id
_entity.type
_entity.pdbx_description
1 polymer ?
#
loop_
_entity_poly.entity_id
_entity_poly.type
_entity_poly.pdbx_seq_one_letter_code
_entity_poly.pdbx_strand_id
1 'polypeptide(L)' 'QWVTVQVADSGEGIAAADLPHVFDRFYRGEKSRSRATGGSGLGLAIAHSIVEAHGGRIWVESKRGHGARFFFTLPACPR' A
#
# COMPACT_ATOMS: atom_id res chain seq x y z
N GLN A 1 -12.96 -18.15 7.43
CA GLN A 1 -12.27 -18.20 6.12
C GLN A 1 -11.73 -16.81 5.82
N TRP A 2 -10.56 -16.68 5.20
CA TRP A 2 -9.95 -15.41 4.85
C TRP A 2 -9.91 -15.25 3.32
N VAL A 3 -10.07 -14.03 2.84
CA VAL A 3 -9.88 -13.65 1.44
C VAL A 3 -8.60 -12.85 1.33
N THR A 4 -7.72 -13.24 0.40
CA THR A 4 -6.52 -12.47 0.06
C THR A 4 -6.74 -11.77 -1.26
N VAL A 5 -6.49 -10.48 -1.32
CA VAL A 5 -6.57 -9.67 -2.53
C VAL A 5 -5.17 -9.13 -2.84
N GLN A 6 -4.78 -9.22 -4.11
CA GLN A 6 -3.53 -8.69 -4.63
C GLN A 6 -3.82 -7.65 -5.71
N VAL A 7 -3.14 -6.51 -5.63
CA VAL A 7 -3.12 -5.47 -6.67
C VAL A 7 -1.68 -5.30 -7.13
N ALA A 8 -1.41 -5.54 -8.40
CA ALA A 8 -0.08 -5.42 -9.00
C ALA A 8 -0.06 -4.29 -10.04
N ASP A 9 1.01 -3.51 -10.03
CA ASP A 9 1.31 -2.52 -11.05
C ASP A 9 2.65 -2.81 -11.74
N SER A 10 2.88 -2.16 -12.88
CA SER A 10 4.11 -2.25 -13.68
C SER A 10 4.93 -0.94 -13.66
N GLY A 11 4.72 -0.11 -12.63
CA GLY A 11 5.40 1.17 -12.49
C GLY A 11 6.87 1.06 -12.06
N GLU A 12 7.42 2.18 -11.59
CA GLU A 12 8.84 2.29 -11.22
C GLU A 12 9.22 1.47 -9.97
N GLY A 13 8.22 0.96 -9.23
CA GLY A 13 8.40 0.30 -7.95
C GLY A 13 8.82 1.25 -6.82
N ILE A 14 9.05 0.69 -5.63
CA ILE A 14 9.30 1.39 -4.38
C ILE A 14 10.70 1.01 -3.87
N ALA A 15 11.42 1.96 -3.29
CA ALA A 15 12.73 1.66 -2.69
C ALA A 15 12.55 0.84 -1.42
N ALA A 16 13.49 -0.05 -1.12
CA ALA A 16 13.46 -0.83 0.11
C ALA A 16 13.38 0.05 1.38
N ALA A 17 14.05 1.21 1.37
CA ALA A 17 14.02 2.17 2.47
C ALA A 17 12.66 2.85 2.64
N ASP A 18 11.84 2.91 1.58
CA ASP A 18 10.52 3.55 1.61
C ASP A 18 9.41 2.56 2.03
N LEU A 19 9.62 1.24 1.83
CA LEU A 19 8.62 0.20 2.10
C LEU A 19 8.04 0.25 3.53
N PRO A 20 8.81 0.48 4.61
CA PRO A 20 8.25 0.55 5.96
C PRO A 20 7.31 1.74 6.17
N HIS A 21 7.41 2.76 5.31
CA HIS A 21 6.74 4.05 5.49
C HIS A 21 5.57 4.28 4.52
N VAL A 22 5.34 3.40 3.55
CA VAL A 22 4.31 3.62 2.51
C VAL A 22 2.87 3.71 3.06
N PHE A 23 2.63 3.21 4.27
CA PHE A 23 1.35 3.29 4.96
C PHE A 23 1.26 4.45 5.96
N ASP A 24 2.35 5.19 6.16
CA ASP A 24 2.37 6.37 7.03
C ASP A 24 1.54 7.50 6.40
N ARG A 25 0.77 8.19 7.24
CA ARG A 25 -0.02 9.35 6.81
C ARG A 25 0.90 10.43 6.25
N PHE A 26 0.53 10.98 5.11
CA PHE A 26 1.28 12.04 4.41
C PHE A 26 2.66 11.60 3.89
N TYR A 27 3.03 10.32 4.01
CA TYR A 27 4.30 9.86 3.50
C TYR A 27 4.31 9.88 1.97
N ARG A 28 5.37 10.48 1.43
CA ARG A 28 5.66 10.53 0.00
C ARG A 28 7.12 10.19 -0.19
N GLY A 29 7.37 9.06 -0.85
CA GLY A 29 8.70 8.70 -1.33
C GLY A 29 9.30 9.83 -2.19
N GLU A 30 10.62 9.93 -2.16
CA GLU A 30 11.41 11.06 -2.69
C GLU A 30 11.00 11.48 -4.11
N LYS A 31 10.64 10.53 -4.98
CA LYS A 31 10.25 10.79 -6.38
C LYS A 31 8.76 10.99 -6.64
N SER A 32 7.88 10.69 -5.68
CA SER A 32 6.46 11.08 -5.75
C SER A 32 6.26 12.57 -5.43
N ARG A 33 7.28 13.27 -4.91
CA ARG A 33 7.26 14.71 -4.65
C ARG A 33 7.36 15.55 -5.93
N SER A 34 7.94 15.02 -7.00
CA SER A 34 8.14 15.73 -8.27
C SER A 34 6.95 15.66 -9.24
N ARG A 35 5.99 14.75 -9.01
CA ARG A 35 4.76 14.71 -9.81
C ARG A 35 3.77 15.75 -9.27
N ALA A 36 3.59 16.83 -10.03
CA ALA A 36 2.62 17.90 -9.81
C ALA A 36 1.15 17.43 -9.71
N THR A 37 0.88 16.14 -9.96
CA THR A 37 -0.44 15.49 -9.94
C THR A 37 -0.66 14.56 -8.74
N GLY A 38 0.27 14.46 -7.80
CA GLY A 38 0.20 13.49 -6.70
C GLY A 38 -0.76 13.89 -5.58
N GLY A 39 -1.73 13.02 -5.27
CA GLY A 39 -2.68 13.18 -4.16
C GLY A 39 -2.02 13.35 -2.78
N SER A 40 -2.84 13.55 -1.74
CA SER A 40 -2.40 13.94 -0.37
C SER A 40 -1.51 12.93 0.38
N GLY A 41 -1.17 11.79 -0.22
CA GLY A 41 -0.45 10.70 0.48
C GLY A 41 -1.29 10.02 1.57
N LEU A 42 -2.63 10.15 1.51
CA LEU A 42 -3.54 9.56 2.50
C LEU A 42 -4.13 8.22 2.07
N GLY A 43 -4.15 7.89 0.78
CA GLY A 43 -4.86 6.71 0.27
C GLY A 43 -4.43 5.39 0.92
N LEU A 44 -3.12 5.13 0.99
CA LEU A 44 -2.60 3.90 1.62
C LEU A 44 -2.79 3.89 3.14
N ALA A 45 -2.67 5.04 3.81
CA ALA A 45 -2.93 5.13 5.25
C ALA A 45 -4.41 4.89 5.60
N ILE A 46 -5.33 5.36 4.75
CA ILE A 46 -6.77 5.08 4.88
C ILE A 46 -7.03 3.59 4.65
N ALA A 47 -6.46 3.01 3.57
CA ALA A 47 -6.60 1.58 3.29
C ALA A 47 -6.07 0.72 4.44
N HIS A 48 -4.92 1.07 5.01
CA HIS A 48 -4.35 0.41 6.20
C HIS A 48 -5.32 0.45 7.38
N SER A 49 -5.83 1.64 7.70
CA SER A 49 -6.77 1.82 8.82
C SER A 49 -8.06 1.02 8.61
N ILE A 50 -8.59 0.97 7.38
CA ILE A 50 -9.79 0.18 7.05
C ILE A 50 -9.52 -1.30 7.21
N VAL A 51 -8.41 -1.81 6.65
CA VAL A 51 -8.08 -3.24 6.72
C VAL A 51 -7.88 -3.69 8.17
N GLU A 52 -7.14 -2.92 8.96
CA GLU A 52 -6.92 -3.21 10.39
C GLU A 52 -8.22 -3.15 11.20
N ALA A 53 -9.10 -2.18 10.93
CA ALA A 53 -10.40 -2.08 11.61
C ALA A 53 -11.30 -3.30 11.35
N HIS A 54 -11.11 -3.99 10.22
CA HIS A 54 -11.81 -5.23 9.88
C HIS A 54 -11.05 -6.49 10.35
N GLY A 55 -10.00 -6.33 11.18
CA GLY A 55 -9.16 -7.43 11.68
C GLY A 55 -8.23 -8.04 10.64
N GLY A 56 -8.07 -7.36 9.50
CA GLY A 56 -7.22 -7.79 8.41
C GLY A 56 -5.76 -7.36 8.54
N ARG A 57 -4.98 -7.71 7.52
CA ARG A 57 -3.60 -7.26 7.35
C ARG A 57 -3.39 -6.74 5.94
N ILE A 58 -2.68 -5.64 5.78
CA ILE A 58 -2.20 -5.10 4.49
C ILE A 58 -0.67 -5.10 4.46
N TRP A 59 -0.06 -5.33 3.30
CA TRP A 59 1.39 -5.22 3.10
C TRP A 59 1.72 -4.95 1.63
N VAL A 60 2.99 -4.65 1.36
CA VAL A 60 3.49 -4.39 0.01
C VAL A 60 4.80 -5.14 -0.24
N GLU A 61 4.94 -5.66 -1.45
CA GLU A 61 6.20 -6.18 -1.99
C GLU A 61 6.53 -5.38 -3.24
N SER A 62 7.72 -4.78 -3.28
CA SER A 62 8.15 -4.03 -4.46
C SER A 62 9.66 -4.02 -4.58
N LYS A 63 10.12 -3.94 -5.83
CA LYS A 63 11.51 -3.73 -6.20
C LYS A 63 11.56 -2.64 -7.26
N ARG A 64 12.53 -1.72 -7.16
CA ARG A 64 12.71 -0.68 -8.17
C ARG A 64 12.84 -1.30 -9.57
N GLY A 65 12.15 -0.69 -10.53
CA GLY A 65 12.07 -1.11 -11.93
C GLY A 65 11.14 -2.30 -12.21
N HIS A 66 10.42 -2.81 -11.22
CA HIS A 66 9.58 -4.02 -11.36
C HIS A 66 8.14 -3.82 -10.86
N GLY A 67 7.68 -2.57 -10.69
CA GLY A 67 6.37 -2.25 -10.13
C GLY A 67 6.24 -2.56 -8.63
N ALA A 68 5.03 -2.46 -8.10
CA ALA A 68 4.68 -2.86 -6.75
C ALA A 68 3.51 -3.84 -6.73
N ARG A 69 3.46 -4.66 -5.68
CA ARG A 69 2.37 -5.57 -5.38
C ARG A 69 1.88 -5.27 -3.99
N PHE A 70 0.65 -4.78 -3.90
CA PHE A 70 -0.05 -4.55 -2.64
C PHE A 70 -0.96 -5.74 -2.36
N PHE A 71 -0.99 -6.15 -1.11
CA PHE A 71 -1.77 -7.28 -0.66
C PHE A 71 -2.58 -6.88 0.56
N PHE A 72 -3.81 -7.39 0.66
CA PHE A 72 -4.53 -7.35 1.92
C PHE A 72 -5.35 -8.61 2.14
N THR A 73 -5.66 -8.86 3.40
CA THR A 73 -6.50 -9.97 3.86
C THR A 73 -7.69 -9.45 4.64
N LEU A 74 -8.86 -10.03 4.41
CA LEU A 74 -10.08 -9.77 5.20
C LEU A 74 -10.79 -11.09 5.52
N PRO A 75 -11.51 -11.18 6.65
CA PRO A 75 -12.35 -12.33 6.94
C PRO A 75 -13.51 -12.38 5.93
N ALA A 76 -13.74 -13.56 5.32
CA ALA A 76 -14.81 -13.78 4.34
C ALA A 76 -16.22 -13.70 4.95
N CYS A 77 -16.31 -13.83 6.28
CA CYS A 77 -17.54 -13.69 7.05
C CYS A 77 -17.19 -12.94 8.34
N PRO A 78 -17.72 -11.72 8.56
CA PRO A 78 -17.64 -11.04 9.85
C PRO A 78 -18.35 -11.89 10.90
N ARG A 79 -17.79 -11.97 12.12
CA ARG A 79 -18.51 -12.55 13.27
C ARG A 79 -19.49 -11.53 13.85
#